data_AF-A0A966PM70-F1
#
_entry.id   AF-A0A966PM70-F1
#
_cell.length_a   1.000
_cell.length_b   1.000
_cell.length_c   1.000
_cell.angle_alpha   90.00
_cell.angle_beta   90.00
_cell.angle_gamma   90.00
#
_symmetry.space_group_name_H-M   'P 1'
#
loop_
_entity.id
_entity.type
_entity.pdbx_description
1 polymer ?
#
loop_
_entity_poly.entity_id
_entity_poly.type
_entity_poly.pdbx_seq_one_letter_code
_entity_poly.pdbx_strand_id
1 'polypeptide(L)'
;MALGAGGFGVVNAVVSTGDRAVYVAVNPVRILDTRNSSKIVDDTRRLVVEGVITVVDGTSYQIVPADATAVAINITATSTRKNGNYGFVTAYPCTSSSDSPPNASSLNFENGVDIANALNVTTSANGSICLHVHGTADLIVDIAGYYVDHDHDDRYYTKAQVDTGLASKADNSDLYHPVVASAPNTIDSTGDVGRYTSITIGLDGNPIISYWDLTNGSLKVAACDNPTCTTATVSTIDSVTNNGAGTSIAIGADGNPIISYMDNGNTRLRVAACTNPTCDTTISAATTSTIDSVGVGSFRTSIAIGIDGNPVISYYDATNTNLKVAVCDEPTCSTATKSTIDNGGDVGFSSSIVIGIQGLPVISYYDTTNGDLKVAVCDEPMCSTASKSTIVVSSGDVGPDSSIAIGIDGNPIIGYLDFTNGDLKVAVCPNSYCILMPLPTLSTVDTTGSVGWFPSIAIGANGVPIISYYDVTNGDLKVASAWWLAGGR
;
A
#
# COMPACT_ATOMS: atom_id res chain seq x y z
N MET A 1 0.75 3.15 7.57
CA MET A 1 1.92 3.62 6.81
C MET A 1 3.07 3.84 7.77
N ALA A 2 3.84 2.78 8.01
CA ALA A 2 5.24 2.87 8.41
C ALA A 2 5.98 3.48 7.24
N LEU A 3 6.99 4.32 7.51
CA LEU A 3 7.87 4.87 6.47
C LEU A 3 7.07 5.21 5.21
N GLY A 4 6.30 6.30 5.28
CA GLY A 4 5.78 6.94 4.08
C GLY A 4 6.95 7.47 3.28
N ALA A 5 7.66 6.61 2.54
CA ALA A 5 8.11 6.99 1.22
C ALA A 5 6.91 7.72 0.61
N GLY A 6 7.10 8.97 0.18
CA GLY A 6 6.14 9.59 -0.72
C GLY A 6 5.80 8.53 -1.72
N GLY A 7 4.54 8.09 -1.70
CA GLY A 7 4.06 7.18 -2.69
C GLY A 7 4.35 7.89 -3.99
N PHE A 8 5.40 7.48 -4.70
CA PHE A 8 5.25 7.31 -6.11
C PHE A 8 3.98 6.49 -6.19
N GLY A 9 2.88 7.17 -6.53
CA GLY A 9 1.73 6.52 -7.10
C GLY A 9 2.28 5.86 -8.35
N VAL A 10 2.89 4.69 -8.20
CA VAL A 10 3.03 3.75 -9.28
C VAL A 10 1.58 3.49 -9.60
N VAL A 11 1.11 4.16 -10.64
CA VAL A 11 -0.15 3.88 -11.31
C VAL A 11 -0.04 2.42 -11.71
N ASN A 12 -0.44 1.54 -10.80
CA ASN A 12 -0.43 0.12 -11.03
C ASN A 12 -1.73 -0.19 -11.77
N ALA A 13 -1.64 -0.15 -13.09
CA ALA A 13 -2.60 -0.86 -13.93
C ALA A 13 -2.35 -2.36 -13.71
N VAL A 14 -3.05 -2.97 -12.74
CA VAL A 14 -3.01 -4.42 -12.47
C VAL A 14 -3.69 -5.22 -13.60
N VAL A 15 -4.35 -4.52 -14.52
CA VAL A 15 -5.01 -5.08 -15.68
C VAL A 15 -4.22 -4.60 -16.89
N SER A 16 -3.39 -5.48 -17.46
CA SER A 16 -3.10 -5.37 -18.88
C SER A 16 -4.45 -5.43 -19.58
N THR A 17 -4.82 -4.40 -20.36
CA THR A 17 -5.95 -4.38 -21.31
C THR A 17 -6.64 -5.75 -21.44
N GLY A 18 -7.89 -5.84 -20.99
CA GLY A 18 -8.61 -7.10 -20.95
C GLY A 18 -10.10 -6.89 -21.14
N ASP A 19 -10.64 -7.65 -22.09
CA ASP A 19 -12.00 -7.62 -22.62
C ASP A 19 -13.04 -7.85 -21.52
N ARG A 20 -13.52 -6.76 -20.92
CA ARG A 20 -14.82 -6.77 -20.25
C ARG A 20 -15.87 -6.40 -21.27
N ALA A 21 -16.45 -7.43 -21.88
CA ALA A 21 -17.61 -7.30 -22.75
C ALA A 21 -18.76 -6.62 -21.99
N VAL A 22 -19.14 -5.41 -22.41
CA VAL A 22 -20.27 -4.65 -21.85
C VAL A 22 -21.52 -4.90 -22.68
N TYR A 23 -22.61 -5.26 -22.01
CA TYR A 23 -23.91 -5.40 -22.65
C TYR A 23 -24.52 -4.03 -22.99
N VAL A 24 -24.86 -3.82 -24.25
CA VAL A 24 -25.60 -2.65 -24.75
C VAL A 24 -26.99 -3.11 -25.19
N ALA A 25 -28.02 -2.66 -24.47
CA ALA A 25 -29.40 -2.95 -24.80
C ALA A 25 -29.87 -2.13 -26.03
N VAL A 26 -30.69 -2.74 -26.88
CA VAL A 26 -31.38 -2.05 -28.00
C VAL A 26 -32.89 -2.25 -27.90
N ASN A 27 -33.66 -1.42 -28.60
CA ASN A 27 -35.07 -1.73 -28.84
C ASN A 27 -35.13 -3.00 -29.70
N PRO A 28 -35.82 -4.08 -29.29
CA PRO A 28 -35.73 -5.35 -30.00
C PRO A 28 -36.11 -5.27 -31.48
N VAL A 29 -35.28 -5.83 -32.35
CA VAL A 29 -35.49 -5.83 -33.80
C VAL A 29 -35.51 -7.24 -34.36
N ARG A 30 -36.53 -7.56 -35.16
CA ARG A 30 -36.68 -8.85 -35.82
C ARG A 30 -35.80 -8.98 -37.05
N ILE A 31 -34.83 -9.89 -37.00
CA ILE A 31 -33.87 -10.12 -38.11
C ILE A 31 -34.17 -11.38 -38.92
N LEU A 32 -34.96 -12.31 -38.40
CA LEU A 32 -35.42 -13.49 -39.12
C LEU A 32 -36.86 -13.83 -38.74
N ASP A 33 -37.68 -14.17 -39.74
CA ASP A 33 -39.01 -14.75 -39.56
C ASP A 33 -39.27 -15.72 -40.72
N THR A 34 -39.10 -17.02 -40.48
CA THR A 34 -39.24 -17.99 -41.57
C THR A 34 -40.68 -18.42 -41.84
N ARG A 35 -41.66 -18.00 -41.02
CA ARG A 35 -43.06 -18.47 -41.11
C ARG A 35 -43.72 -18.16 -42.45
N ASN A 36 -43.28 -17.10 -43.11
CA ASN A 36 -43.75 -16.68 -44.44
C ASN A 36 -42.77 -17.08 -45.57
N SER A 37 -41.78 -17.92 -45.26
CA SER A 37 -40.74 -18.41 -46.17
C SER A 37 -40.56 -19.92 -46.01
N SER A 38 -39.48 -20.49 -46.54
CA SER A 38 -39.19 -21.91 -46.37
C SER A 38 -38.74 -22.22 -44.94
N LYS A 39 -39.34 -23.26 -44.34
CA LYS A 39 -38.87 -23.86 -43.09
C LYS A 39 -37.44 -24.37 -43.24
N ILE A 40 -36.71 -24.39 -42.14
CA ILE A 40 -35.38 -25.00 -42.10
C ILE A 40 -35.56 -26.49 -41.77
N VAL A 41 -34.97 -27.37 -42.58
CA VAL A 41 -35.11 -28.83 -42.48
C VAL A 41 -33.72 -29.46 -42.47
N ASP A 42 -33.27 -29.92 -41.30
CA ASP A 42 -31.95 -30.54 -41.09
C ASP A 42 -30.80 -29.75 -41.73
N ASP A 43 -30.87 -28.42 -41.60
CA ASP A 43 -30.02 -27.48 -42.32
C ASP A 43 -29.66 -26.27 -41.43
N THR A 44 -28.70 -25.49 -41.89
CA THR A 44 -28.14 -24.34 -41.20
C THR A 44 -28.47 -23.04 -41.91
N ARG A 45 -29.09 -22.11 -41.17
CA ARG A 45 -29.31 -20.74 -41.64
C ARG A 45 -28.24 -19.80 -41.09
N ARG A 46 -27.42 -19.24 -41.98
CA ARG A 46 -26.50 -18.15 -41.63
C ARG A 46 -27.22 -16.80 -41.62
N LEU A 47 -26.94 -15.99 -40.61
CA LEU A 47 -27.41 -14.62 -40.44
C LEU A 47 -26.22 -13.69 -40.23
N VAL A 48 -26.12 -12.65 -41.04
CA VAL A 48 -25.23 -11.51 -40.75
C VAL A 48 -25.95 -10.66 -39.70
N VAL A 49 -25.30 -10.37 -38.59
CA VAL A 49 -25.91 -9.66 -37.46
C VAL A 49 -25.21 -8.33 -37.18
N GLU A 50 -23.96 -8.17 -37.59
CA GLU A 50 -23.19 -6.93 -37.46
C GLU A 50 -23.24 -6.05 -38.71
N GLY A 51 -22.94 -4.77 -38.51
CA GLY A 51 -22.92 -3.78 -39.57
C GLY A 51 -24.33 -3.42 -40.05
N VAL A 52 -24.42 -2.88 -41.27
CA VAL A 52 -25.71 -2.54 -41.88
C VAL A 52 -26.36 -3.81 -42.42
N ILE A 53 -27.46 -4.23 -41.81
CA ILE A 53 -28.24 -5.41 -42.23
C ILE A 53 -29.65 -4.99 -42.67
N THR A 54 -30.18 -5.68 -43.68
CA THR A 54 -31.59 -5.54 -44.08
C THR A 54 -32.42 -6.53 -43.28
N VAL A 55 -33.38 -6.03 -42.49
CA VAL A 55 -34.22 -6.84 -41.62
C VAL A 55 -35.52 -7.27 -42.32
N VAL A 56 -36.38 -8.03 -41.64
CA VAL A 56 -37.56 -8.68 -42.24
C VAL A 56 -38.55 -7.69 -42.87
N ASP A 57 -38.62 -6.45 -42.39
CA ASP A 57 -39.49 -5.41 -42.94
C ASP A 57 -38.93 -4.71 -44.21
N GLY A 58 -37.74 -5.10 -44.67
CA GLY A 58 -37.06 -4.52 -45.83
C GLY A 58 -36.24 -3.26 -45.54
N THR A 59 -36.25 -2.76 -44.30
CA THR A 59 -35.47 -1.61 -43.86
C THR A 59 -34.04 -2.05 -43.51
N SER A 60 -33.07 -1.17 -43.75
CA SER A 60 -31.68 -1.42 -43.38
C SER A 60 -31.29 -0.61 -42.15
N TYR A 61 -30.74 -1.30 -41.15
CA TYR A 61 -30.30 -0.72 -39.87
C TYR A 61 -28.89 -1.21 -39.54
N GLN A 62 -28.14 -0.39 -38.81
CA GLN A 62 -26.99 -0.87 -38.03
C GLN A 62 -27.45 -1.05 -36.59
N ILE A 63 -27.76 -2.29 -36.22
CA ILE A 63 -28.28 -2.64 -34.87
C ILE A 63 -27.12 -3.07 -33.97
N VAL A 64 -26.23 -3.89 -34.51
CA VAL A 64 -25.01 -4.36 -33.86
C VAL A 64 -23.83 -3.78 -34.62
N PRO A 65 -22.91 -3.07 -33.96
CA PRO A 65 -21.74 -2.50 -34.62
C PRO A 65 -20.76 -3.60 -35.06
N ALA A 66 -19.86 -3.28 -36.01
CA ALA A 66 -18.94 -4.25 -36.63
C ALA A 66 -17.77 -4.69 -35.74
N ASP A 67 -17.65 -4.11 -34.55
CA ASP A 67 -16.69 -4.41 -33.50
C ASP A 67 -17.34 -5.09 -32.29
N ALA A 68 -18.61 -5.51 -32.41
CA ALA A 68 -19.25 -6.30 -31.38
C ALA A 68 -18.58 -7.67 -31.23
N THR A 69 -18.50 -8.17 -30.01
CA THR A 69 -17.91 -9.50 -29.70
C THR A 69 -18.97 -10.59 -29.56
N ALA A 70 -20.22 -10.19 -29.27
CA ALA A 70 -21.36 -11.09 -29.20
C ALA A 70 -22.69 -10.34 -29.41
N VAL A 71 -23.73 -11.10 -29.76
CA VAL A 71 -25.11 -10.62 -29.87
C VAL A 71 -26.00 -11.33 -28.85
N ALA A 72 -26.90 -10.58 -28.21
CA ALA A 72 -27.97 -11.13 -27.38
C ALA A 72 -29.26 -11.23 -28.20
N ILE A 73 -29.78 -12.44 -28.35
CA ILE A 73 -30.95 -12.74 -29.18
C ILE A 73 -32.03 -13.46 -28.39
N ASN A 74 -33.27 -13.25 -28.84
CA ASN A 74 -34.38 -14.15 -28.55
C ASN A 74 -34.65 -14.99 -29.79
N ILE A 75 -34.64 -16.32 -29.64
CA ILE A 75 -35.00 -17.26 -30.70
C ILE A 75 -36.29 -17.97 -30.35
N THR A 76 -37.23 -18.04 -31.29
CA THR A 76 -38.46 -18.84 -31.18
C THR A 76 -38.49 -19.88 -32.29
N ALA A 77 -38.62 -21.15 -31.93
CA ALA A 77 -38.93 -22.22 -32.86
C ALA A 77 -40.43 -22.55 -32.80
N THR A 78 -41.10 -22.52 -33.95
CA THR A 78 -42.53 -22.83 -34.09
C THR A 78 -42.74 -23.81 -35.24
N SER A 79 -43.93 -24.43 -35.27
CA SER A 79 -44.32 -25.39 -36.31
C SER A 79 -43.28 -26.51 -36.51
N THR A 80 -42.77 -26.98 -35.38
CA THR A 80 -41.60 -27.85 -35.21
C THR A 80 -41.91 -29.33 -35.46
N ARG A 81 -40.93 -30.07 -35.99
CA ARG A 81 -40.97 -31.54 -36.12
C ARG A 81 -39.57 -32.12 -35.88
N LYS A 82 -39.45 -33.06 -34.96
CA LYS A 82 -38.19 -33.73 -34.62
C LYS A 82 -37.68 -34.60 -35.77
N ASN A 83 -36.35 -34.74 -35.87
CA ASN A 83 -35.71 -35.78 -36.68
C ASN A 83 -35.32 -36.95 -35.76
N GLY A 84 -35.92 -38.12 -35.99
CA GLY A 84 -35.79 -39.26 -35.07
C GLY A 84 -36.42 -38.96 -33.70
N ASN A 85 -35.63 -39.07 -32.64
CA ASN A 85 -36.13 -38.99 -31.26
C ASN A 85 -36.11 -37.57 -30.66
N TYR A 86 -35.35 -36.64 -31.23
CA TYR A 86 -35.10 -35.31 -30.68
C TYR A 86 -35.09 -34.23 -31.78
N GLY A 87 -35.35 -32.99 -31.40
CA GLY A 87 -35.22 -31.83 -32.27
C GLY A 87 -34.63 -30.66 -31.51
N PHE A 88 -33.74 -29.90 -32.13
CA PHE A 88 -33.09 -28.77 -31.49
C PHE A 88 -32.60 -27.73 -32.48
N VAL A 89 -32.29 -26.55 -31.94
CA VAL A 89 -31.58 -25.47 -32.62
C VAL A 89 -30.25 -25.23 -31.92
N THR A 90 -29.17 -25.07 -32.69
CA THR A 90 -27.85 -24.66 -32.21
C THR A 90 -27.51 -23.31 -32.81
N ALA A 91 -27.25 -22.31 -31.96
CA ALA A 91 -26.75 -21.01 -32.36
C ALA A 91 -25.23 -20.91 -32.07
N TYR A 92 -24.44 -20.55 -33.07
CA TYR A 92 -22.98 -20.52 -32.97
C TYR A 92 -22.35 -19.51 -33.94
N PRO A 93 -21.14 -18.98 -33.64
CA PRO A 93 -20.39 -18.18 -34.60
C PRO A 93 -20.03 -19.04 -35.83
N CYS A 94 -20.32 -18.52 -37.01
CA CYS A 94 -19.92 -19.18 -38.26
C CYS A 94 -19.56 -18.14 -39.31
N THR A 95 -18.66 -18.52 -40.22
CA THR A 95 -18.33 -17.72 -41.40
C THR A 95 -19.09 -18.19 -42.64
N SER A 96 -19.54 -19.45 -42.66
CA SER A 96 -20.33 -20.09 -43.72
C SER A 96 -21.44 -20.97 -43.12
N SER A 97 -22.54 -21.17 -43.86
CA SER A 97 -23.60 -22.12 -43.48
C SER A 97 -23.16 -23.58 -43.53
N SER A 98 -22.01 -23.86 -44.16
CA SER A 98 -21.38 -25.19 -44.19
C SER A 98 -20.48 -25.46 -42.98
N ASP A 99 -20.25 -24.48 -42.10
CA ASP A 99 -19.40 -24.66 -40.93
C ASP A 99 -20.07 -25.65 -39.97
N SER A 100 -19.29 -26.62 -39.48
CA SER A 100 -19.81 -27.70 -38.63
C SER A 100 -20.40 -27.11 -37.33
N PRO A 101 -21.67 -27.39 -37.00
CA PRO A 101 -22.24 -26.97 -35.73
C PRO A 101 -21.53 -27.66 -34.56
N PRO A 102 -21.33 -26.96 -33.43
CA PRO A 102 -20.84 -27.60 -32.21
C PRO A 102 -21.89 -28.59 -31.67
N ASN A 103 -21.43 -29.58 -30.90
CA ASN A 103 -22.33 -30.51 -30.20
C ASN A 103 -22.93 -29.86 -28.95
N ALA A 104 -23.80 -28.88 -29.15
CA ALA A 104 -24.52 -28.15 -28.11
C ALA A 104 -25.89 -27.73 -28.64
N SER A 105 -26.91 -27.64 -27.79
CA SER A 105 -28.21 -27.08 -28.17
C SER A 105 -28.49 -25.76 -27.46
N SER A 106 -29.02 -24.81 -28.22
CA SER A 106 -29.49 -23.51 -27.73
C SER A 106 -30.97 -23.56 -27.36
N LEU A 107 -31.74 -24.44 -27.99
CA LEU A 107 -33.16 -24.67 -27.72
C LEU A 107 -33.52 -26.08 -28.18
N ASN A 108 -34.24 -26.85 -27.36
CA ASN A 108 -34.74 -28.17 -27.71
C ASN A 108 -36.25 -28.09 -27.96
N PHE A 109 -36.77 -28.86 -28.92
CA PHE A 109 -38.20 -28.84 -29.26
C PHE A 109 -38.83 -30.21 -29.46
N GLU A 110 -40.14 -30.23 -29.23
CA GLU A 110 -41.06 -31.35 -29.48
C GLU A 110 -41.97 -31.04 -30.67
N ASN A 111 -42.64 -32.06 -31.23
CA ASN A 111 -43.48 -31.89 -32.42
C ASN A 111 -44.66 -30.93 -32.15
N GLY A 112 -44.76 -29.86 -32.94
CA GLY A 112 -45.88 -28.91 -32.90
C GLY A 112 -45.90 -27.99 -31.68
N VAL A 113 -44.81 -27.90 -30.93
CA VAL A 113 -44.70 -27.05 -29.74
C VAL A 113 -43.88 -25.80 -30.07
N ASP A 114 -44.45 -24.65 -29.75
CA ASP A 114 -43.78 -23.36 -29.83
C ASP A 114 -42.89 -23.15 -28.60
N ILE A 115 -41.60 -22.88 -28.81
CA ILE A 115 -40.63 -22.71 -27.74
C ILE A 115 -39.76 -21.51 -28.06
N ALA A 116 -39.51 -20.68 -27.04
CA ALA A 116 -38.60 -19.55 -27.14
C ALA A 116 -37.47 -19.68 -26.12
N ASN A 117 -36.28 -19.17 -26.47
CA ASN A 117 -35.16 -19.03 -25.56
C ASN A 117 -34.40 -17.72 -25.80
N ALA A 118 -33.90 -17.11 -24.73
CA ALA A 118 -33.02 -15.96 -24.77
C ALA A 118 -31.57 -16.43 -24.59
N LEU A 119 -30.65 -16.01 -25.45
CA LEU A 119 -29.25 -16.44 -25.40
C LEU A 119 -28.29 -15.41 -25.97
N ASN A 120 -27.02 -15.56 -25.61
CA ASN A 120 -25.91 -14.80 -26.17
C ASN A 120 -25.10 -15.69 -27.11
N VAL A 121 -24.70 -15.16 -28.25
CA VAL A 121 -23.90 -15.87 -29.25
C VAL A 121 -22.75 -14.97 -29.66
N THR A 122 -21.51 -15.48 -29.56
CA THR A 122 -20.35 -14.76 -30.11
C THR A 122 -20.50 -14.62 -31.62
N THR A 123 -20.03 -13.50 -32.15
CA THR A 123 -20.04 -13.26 -33.60
C THR A 123 -18.76 -13.80 -34.23
N SER A 124 -18.85 -14.23 -35.48
CA SER A 124 -17.68 -14.66 -36.24
C SER A 124 -16.90 -13.48 -36.80
N ALA A 125 -15.72 -13.73 -37.37
CA ALA A 125 -14.89 -12.70 -38.01
C ALA A 125 -15.57 -11.96 -39.19
N ASN A 126 -16.71 -12.45 -39.70
CA ASN A 126 -17.53 -11.75 -40.70
C ASN A 126 -18.88 -11.29 -40.14
N GLY A 127 -18.96 -11.10 -38.83
CA GLY A 127 -20.11 -10.54 -38.12
C GLY A 127 -21.37 -11.37 -38.22
N SER A 128 -21.23 -12.69 -38.31
CA SER A 128 -22.33 -13.62 -38.57
C SER A 128 -22.48 -14.68 -37.47
N ILE A 129 -23.71 -15.17 -37.36
CA ILE A 129 -24.07 -16.35 -36.58
C ILE A 129 -24.78 -17.38 -37.47
N CYS A 130 -24.74 -18.64 -37.08
CA CYS A 130 -25.48 -19.72 -37.72
C CYS A 130 -26.50 -20.32 -36.75
N LEU A 131 -27.66 -20.66 -37.30
CA LEU A 131 -28.73 -21.39 -36.63
C LEU A 131 -28.90 -22.73 -37.32
N HIS A 132 -28.35 -23.79 -36.73
CA HIS A 132 -28.52 -25.15 -37.21
C HIS A 132 -29.77 -25.76 -36.60
N VAL A 133 -30.66 -26.31 -37.42
CA VAL A 133 -31.86 -27.02 -36.98
C VAL A 133 -31.69 -28.51 -37.23
N HIS A 134 -31.74 -29.32 -36.18
CA HIS A 134 -31.91 -30.76 -36.30
C HIS A 134 -33.40 -31.09 -36.17
N GLY A 135 -34.03 -31.55 -37.26
CA GLY A 135 -35.48 -31.58 -37.43
C GLY A 135 -35.98 -30.52 -38.42
N THR A 136 -37.22 -30.11 -38.27
CA THR A 136 -37.87 -29.06 -39.07
C THR A 136 -38.40 -27.99 -38.15
N ALA A 137 -38.14 -26.72 -38.43
CA ALA A 137 -38.70 -25.61 -37.66
C ALA A 137 -38.88 -24.35 -38.51
N ASP A 138 -39.87 -23.56 -38.12
CA ASP A 138 -39.84 -22.13 -38.40
C ASP A 138 -39.08 -21.41 -37.29
N LEU A 139 -38.18 -20.50 -37.65
CA LEU A 139 -37.42 -19.68 -36.71
C LEU A 139 -37.83 -18.22 -36.80
N ILE A 140 -38.04 -17.62 -35.63
CA ILE A 140 -38.20 -16.18 -35.43
C ILE A 140 -37.04 -15.73 -34.55
N VAL A 141 -36.31 -14.69 -34.97
CA VAL A 141 -35.12 -14.21 -34.24
C VAL A 141 -35.20 -12.70 -34.09
N ASP A 142 -35.14 -12.25 -32.85
CA ASP A 142 -35.12 -10.84 -32.48
C ASP A 142 -33.79 -10.51 -31.76
N ILE A 143 -33.08 -9.46 -32.17
CA ILE A 143 -31.90 -8.95 -31.45
C ILE A 143 -32.39 -8.10 -30.27
N ALA A 144 -31.95 -8.40 -29.05
CA ALA A 144 -32.27 -7.66 -27.83
C ALA A 144 -31.15 -6.72 -27.36
N GLY A 145 -29.91 -6.99 -27.78
CA GLY A 145 -28.73 -6.20 -27.46
C GLY A 145 -27.48 -6.85 -28.03
N TYR A 146 -26.32 -6.26 -27.72
CA TYR A 146 -25.02 -6.78 -28.14
C TYR A 146 -23.98 -6.53 -27.05
N TYR A 147 -22.82 -7.17 -27.21
CA TYR A 147 -21.66 -6.96 -26.37
C TYR A 147 -20.55 -6.33 -27.19
N VAL A 148 -19.90 -5.31 -26.63
CA VAL A 148 -18.68 -4.69 -27.17
C VAL A 148 -17.61 -4.77 -26.11
N ASP A 149 -16.36 -4.88 -26.54
CA ASP A 149 -15.25 -4.70 -25.62
C ASP A 149 -15.22 -3.24 -25.18
N HIS A 150 -15.26 -3.03 -23.87
CA HIS A 150 -15.03 -1.70 -23.33
C HIS A 150 -13.54 -1.43 -23.35
N ASP A 151 -13.09 -0.66 -24.34
CA ASP A 151 -11.78 -0.04 -24.31
C ASP A 151 -11.81 1.05 -23.22
N HIS A 152 -10.84 1.00 -22.30
CA HIS A 152 -10.78 1.93 -21.16
C HIS A 152 -10.30 3.33 -21.59
N ASP A 153 -10.95 3.98 -22.56
CA ASP A 153 -10.51 5.26 -23.13
C ASP A 153 -11.28 6.50 -22.63
N ASP A 154 -11.42 6.67 -21.32
CA ASP A 154 -11.67 8.03 -20.78
C ASP A 154 -11.33 8.26 -19.30
N ARG A 155 -10.99 7.23 -18.53
CA ARG A 155 -10.80 7.41 -17.07
C ARG A 155 -9.50 6.89 -16.46
N TYR A 156 -8.68 6.12 -17.19
CA TYR A 156 -7.43 5.58 -16.64
C TYR A 156 -6.33 5.46 -17.70
N TYR A 157 -5.10 5.81 -17.35
CA TYR A 157 -3.91 5.63 -18.21
C TYR A 157 -3.62 4.15 -18.46
N THR A 158 -3.31 3.76 -19.70
CA THR A 158 -2.88 2.38 -20.02
C THR A 158 -1.49 2.08 -19.43
N LYS A 159 -1.18 0.80 -19.20
CA LYS A 159 0.16 0.40 -18.73
C LYS A 159 1.27 0.93 -19.64
N ALA A 160 1.11 0.86 -20.96
CA ALA A 160 2.10 1.36 -21.91
C ALA A 160 2.27 2.90 -21.83
N GLN A 161 1.18 3.65 -21.64
CA GLN A 161 1.24 5.11 -21.44
C GLN A 161 1.85 5.48 -20.08
N VAL A 162 1.56 4.70 -19.03
CA VAL A 162 2.21 4.82 -17.73
C VAL A 162 3.70 4.51 -17.85
N ASP A 163 4.06 3.42 -18.50
CA ASP A 163 5.45 3.00 -18.71
C ASP A 163 6.22 4.03 -19.56
N THR A 164 5.60 4.58 -20.60
CA THR A 164 6.19 5.63 -21.45
C THR A 164 6.32 6.95 -20.68
N GLY A 165 5.30 7.34 -19.92
CA GLY A 165 5.33 8.52 -19.06
C GLY A 165 6.39 8.39 -17.98
N LEU A 166 6.51 7.22 -17.36
CA LEU A 166 7.52 6.90 -16.36
C LEU A 166 8.93 6.86 -16.96
N ALA A 167 9.11 6.27 -18.15
CA ALA A 167 10.38 6.27 -18.86
C ALA A 167 10.84 7.68 -19.27
N SER A 168 9.90 8.60 -19.52
CA SER A 168 10.19 10.01 -19.80
C SER A 168 10.41 10.89 -18.55
N LYS A 169 10.00 10.40 -17.37
CA LYS A 169 10.13 11.06 -16.05
C LYS A 169 11.28 10.50 -15.21
N ALA A 170 11.68 9.26 -15.48
CA ALA A 170 12.86 8.65 -14.91
C ALA A 170 14.07 9.29 -15.58
N ASP A 171 14.66 10.27 -14.90
CA ASP A 171 16.07 10.53 -15.08
C ASP A 171 16.84 9.30 -14.57
N ASN A 172 16.87 8.25 -15.39
CA ASN A 172 17.54 6.99 -15.10
C ASN A 172 19.06 7.12 -15.25
N SER A 173 19.58 8.32 -15.51
CA SER A 173 21.01 8.58 -15.58
C SER A 173 21.64 8.80 -14.20
N ASP A 174 20.84 9.07 -13.16
CA ASP A 174 21.32 9.34 -11.80
C ASP A 174 21.27 8.11 -10.85
N LEU A 175 20.49 7.08 -11.17
CA LEU A 175 20.34 5.86 -10.34
C LEU A 175 21.59 4.96 -10.29
N TYR A 176 22.57 5.22 -11.15
CA TYR A 176 23.85 4.50 -11.20
C TYR A 176 25.06 5.42 -11.08
N HIS A 177 24.86 6.71 -10.80
CA HIS A 177 26.00 7.54 -10.46
C HIS A 177 26.51 7.04 -9.10
N PRO A 178 27.79 6.66 -8.96
CA PRO A 178 28.33 6.42 -7.63
C PRO A 178 28.06 7.70 -6.84
N VAL A 179 27.31 7.57 -5.75
CA VAL A 179 27.18 8.62 -4.74
C VAL A 179 28.60 8.80 -4.22
N VAL A 180 29.33 9.74 -4.83
CA VAL A 180 30.63 10.16 -4.33
C VAL A 180 30.31 10.73 -2.97
N ALA A 181 30.86 10.12 -1.91
CA ALA A 181 30.63 10.58 -0.56
C ALA A 181 30.90 12.10 -0.51
N SER A 182 29.83 12.88 -0.32
CA SER A 182 29.97 14.31 -0.14
C SER A 182 30.61 14.52 1.23
N ALA A 183 31.53 15.48 1.33
CA ALA A 183 32.00 15.93 2.63
C ALA A 183 30.78 16.34 3.50
N PRO A 184 30.84 16.11 4.83
CA PRO A 184 29.74 16.51 5.71
C PRO A 184 29.52 18.01 5.65
N ASN A 185 28.26 18.43 5.53
CA ASN A 185 27.86 19.83 5.57
C ASN A 185 27.47 20.22 7.00
N THR A 186 28.06 21.28 7.52
CA THR A 186 27.65 21.85 8.82
C THR A 186 26.46 22.80 8.60
N ILE A 187 25.29 22.43 9.13
CA ILE A 187 24.02 23.17 8.97
C ILE A 187 23.71 24.09 10.16
N ASP A 188 24.23 23.77 11.34
CA ASP A 188 24.18 24.60 12.55
C ASP A 188 25.44 24.34 13.37
N SER A 189 26.06 25.40 13.89
CA SER A 189 27.31 25.35 14.64
C SER A 189 27.36 26.31 15.83
N THR A 190 26.26 27.00 16.14
CA THR A 190 26.26 28.00 17.21
C THR A 190 25.88 27.37 18.54
N GLY A 191 26.89 27.01 19.33
CA GLY A 191 26.73 26.33 20.62
C GLY A 191 26.81 24.80 20.51
N ASP A 192 26.44 24.11 21.59
CA ASP A 192 26.22 22.66 21.63
C ASP A 192 24.83 22.33 21.05
N VAL A 193 24.82 22.03 19.76
CA VAL A 193 23.63 21.76 18.93
C VAL A 193 23.73 20.39 18.27
N GLY A 194 22.60 19.84 17.82
CA GLY A 194 22.55 18.58 17.07
C GLY A 194 22.41 17.33 17.94
N ARG A 195 22.01 17.45 19.21
CA ARG A 195 21.76 16.29 20.07
C ARG A 195 20.38 15.68 19.78
N TYR A 196 20.27 14.35 19.90
CA TYR A 196 19.04 13.59 19.66
C TYR A 196 18.39 13.87 18.29
N THR A 197 19.20 14.02 17.24
CA THR A 197 18.69 14.31 15.89
C THR A 197 17.70 13.26 15.40
N SER A 198 16.61 13.71 14.81
CA SER A 198 15.69 12.89 14.04
C SER A 198 15.51 13.53 12.67
N ILE A 199 15.42 12.71 11.62
CA ILE A 199 15.37 13.15 10.23
C ILE A 199 14.18 12.51 9.53
N THR A 200 13.52 13.29 8.70
CA THR A 200 12.50 12.81 7.76
C THR A 200 12.70 13.51 6.41
N ILE A 201 11.99 13.08 5.37
CA ILE A 201 12.05 13.70 4.05
C ILE A 201 10.71 14.39 3.80
N GLY A 202 10.76 15.70 3.53
CA GLY A 202 9.60 16.49 3.15
C GLY A 202 8.99 16.03 1.82
N LEU A 203 7.78 16.48 1.53
CA LEU A 203 7.10 16.14 0.27
C LEU A 203 7.81 16.70 -0.98
N ASP A 204 8.70 17.66 -0.79
CA ASP A 204 9.58 18.25 -1.81
C ASP A 204 10.85 17.40 -2.09
N GLY A 205 11.06 16.32 -1.33
CA GLY A 205 12.23 15.46 -1.44
C GLY A 205 13.44 15.95 -0.64
N ASN A 206 13.30 17.04 0.14
CA ASN A 206 14.38 17.59 0.93
C ASN A 206 14.33 17.09 2.38
N PRO A 207 15.49 16.91 3.04
CA PRO A 207 15.48 16.49 4.43
C PRO A 207 14.98 17.57 5.39
N ILE A 208 14.29 17.14 6.44
CA ILE A 208 13.87 17.98 7.57
C ILE A 208 14.35 17.30 8.84
N ILE A 209 15.12 18.04 9.64
CA ILE A 209 15.86 17.50 10.77
C ILE A 209 15.41 18.21 12.04
N SER A 210 14.87 17.49 13.01
CA SER A 210 14.67 18.01 14.37
C SER A 210 15.87 17.67 15.24
N TYR A 211 16.26 18.58 16.13
CA TYR A 211 17.36 18.37 17.07
C TYR A 211 17.25 19.25 18.30
N TRP A 212 17.98 18.87 19.34
CA TRP A 212 18.09 19.63 20.57
C TRP A 212 19.32 20.55 20.52
N ASP A 213 19.08 21.82 20.81
CA ASP A 213 20.12 22.79 21.17
C ASP A 213 20.27 22.77 22.68
N LEU A 214 21.34 22.14 23.17
CA LEU A 214 21.62 22.03 24.60
C LEU A 214 21.98 23.39 25.21
N THR A 215 22.64 24.25 24.44
CA THR A 215 23.11 25.55 24.93
C THR A 215 21.95 26.46 25.30
N ASN A 216 20.93 26.51 24.44
CA ASN A 216 19.73 27.29 24.66
C ASN A 216 18.59 26.48 25.31
N GLY A 217 18.75 25.17 25.41
CA GLY A 217 17.74 24.25 25.94
C GLY A 217 16.48 24.22 25.08
N SER A 218 16.61 24.35 23.76
CA SER A 218 15.48 24.55 22.84
C SER A 218 15.37 23.45 21.79
N LEU A 219 14.15 23.15 21.36
CA LEU A 219 13.89 22.33 20.18
C LEU A 219 14.11 23.18 18.93
N LYS A 220 14.91 22.69 17.99
CA LYS A 220 15.15 23.33 16.69
C LYS A 220 14.85 22.38 15.54
N VAL A 221 14.53 22.97 14.40
CA VAL A 221 14.37 22.28 13.12
C VAL A 221 15.28 22.92 12.09
N ALA A 222 15.97 22.09 11.30
CA ALA A 222 16.63 22.48 10.06
C ALA A 222 15.85 21.87 8.90
N ALA A 223 15.23 22.72 8.08
CA ALA A 223 14.62 22.31 6.81
C ALA A 223 15.62 22.58 5.68
N CYS A 224 16.12 21.53 5.04
CA CYS A 224 17.09 21.64 3.97
C CYS A 224 16.44 22.24 2.71
N ASP A 225 17.15 23.10 1.99
CA ASP A 225 16.61 23.69 0.74
C ASP A 225 16.88 22.79 -0.49
N ASN A 226 17.59 21.68 -0.30
CA ASN A 226 17.94 20.72 -1.35
C ASN A 226 18.19 19.30 -0.78
N PRO A 227 18.17 18.24 -1.62
CA PRO A 227 18.29 16.86 -1.15
C PRO A 227 19.62 16.54 -0.46
N THR A 228 20.69 17.28 -0.79
CA THR A 228 22.03 17.12 -0.19
C THR A 228 22.26 17.98 1.05
N CYS A 229 21.26 18.76 1.46
CA CYS A 229 21.31 19.68 2.60
C CYS A 229 22.56 20.58 2.62
N THR A 230 22.97 21.13 1.46
CA THR A 230 24.08 22.11 1.42
C THR A 230 23.69 23.47 1.99
N THR A 231 22.40 23.77 1.99
CA THR A 231 21.80 24.92 2.67
C THR A 231 20.53 24.47 3.39
N ALA A 232 20.20 25.12 4.50
CA ALA A 232 19.02 24.84 5.29
C ALA A 232 18.51 26.09 5.99
N THR A 233 17.19 26.18 6.14
CA THR A 233 16.53 27.13 7.02
C THR A 233 16.44 26.55 8.43
N VAL A 234 17.03 27.24 9.41
CA VAL A 234 17.04 26.82 10.82
C VAL A 234 16.06 27.65 11.64
N SER A 235 15.12 26.97 12.30
CA SER A 235 14.07 27.57 13.11
C SER A 235 14.13 27.04 14.55
N THR A 236 14.01 27.93 15.52
CA THR A 236 13.72 27.54 16.92
C THR A 236 12.23 27.33 17.07
N ILE A 237 11.83 26.12 17.47
CA ILE A 237 10.43 25.69 17.54
C ILE A 237 9.86 25.88 18.95
N ASP A 238 10.64 25.49 19.96
CA ASP A 238 10.27 25.72 21.36
C ASP A 238 11.51 26.16 22.13
N SER A 239 11.48 27.40 22.62
CA SER A 239 12.59 28.06 23.30
C SER A 239 12.52 28.02 24.82
N VAL A 240 11.61 27.24 25.42
CA VAL A 240 11.55 27.10 26.89
C VAL A 240 12.64 26.14 27.34
N THR A 241 13.32 26.48 28.45
CA THR A 241 14.52 25.79 28.94
C THR A 241 14.33 24.28 29.09
N ASN A 242 15.23 23.50 28.49
CA ASN A 242 15.30 22.03 28.49
C ASN A 242 14.24 21.30 27.66
N ASN A 243 13.74 21.93 26.59
CA ASN A 243 12.87 21.29 25.61
C ASN A 243 13.67 20.74 24.44
N GLY A 244 13.31 19.54 23.97
CA GLY A 244 13.83 18.96 22.72
C GLY A 244 14.60 17.66 22.88
N ALA A 245 14.87 17.21 24.11
CA ALA A 245 15.50 15.91 24.34
C ALA A 245 14.65 14.78 23.72
N GLY A 246 15.32 13.81 23.07
CA GLY A 246 14.63 12.65 22.49
C GLY A 246 13.61 12.96 21.42
N THR A 247 13.85 14.01 20.63
CA THR A 247 12.96 14.40 19.54
C THR A 247 12.81 13.30 18.50
N SER A 248 11.60 13.14 17.99
CA SER A 248 11.26 12.29 16.86
C SER A 248 10.35 13.09 15.92
N ILE A 249 10.64 13.05 14.62
CA ILE A 249 9.94 13.82 13.60
C ILE A 249 9.28 12.91 12.57
N ALA A 250 8.05 13.23 12.19
CA ALA A 250 7.36 12.63 11.06
C ALA A 250 6.67 13.71 10.22
N ILE A 251 6.38 13.42 8.95
CA ILE A 251 5.57 14.28 8.10
C ILE A 251 4.11 13.91 8.27
N GLY A 252 3.30 14.88 8.75
CA GLY A 252 1.86 14.75 8.87
C GLY A 252 1.16 14.54 7.52
N ALA A 253 -0.09 14.09 7.56
CA ALA A 253 -0.88 13.86 6.35
C ALA A 253 -1.14 15.13 5.52
N ASP A 254 -1.00 16.30 6.14
CA ASP A 254 -1.09 17.63 5.51
C ASP A 254 0.24 18.07 4.86
N GLY A 255 1.30 17.28 4.98
CA GLY A 255 2.64 17.60 4.47
C GLY A 255 3.48 18.44 5.42
N ASN A 256 2.96 18.80 6.60
CA ASN A 256 3.69 19.56 7.59
C ASN A 256 4.37 18.64 8.62
N PRO A 257 5.58 18.97 9.10
CA PRO A 257 6.22 18.15 10.10
C PRO A 257 5.51 18.19 11.46
N ILE A 258 5.48 17.04 12.13
CA ILE A 258 5.00 16.88 13.50
C ILE A 258 6.11 16.21 14.31
N ILE A 259 6.41 16.79 15.46
CA ILE A 259 7.57 16.45 16.27
C ILE A 259 7.10 16.08 17.66
N SER A 260 7.36 14.84 18.11
CA SER A 260 7.29 14.51 19.53
C SER A 260 8.64 14.82 20.18
N TYR A 261 8.62 15.32 21.41
CA TYR A 261 9.82 15.60 22.17
C TYR A 261 9.55 15.66 23.66
N MET A 262 10.63 15.58 24.43
CA MET A 262 10.59 15.73 25.87
C MET A 262 10.84 17.18 26.29
N ASP A 263 9.98 17.65 27.19
CA ASP A 263 10.32 18.73 28.10
C ASP A 263 10.99 18.11 29.31
N ASN A 264 12.32 18.07 29.28
CA ASN A 264 13.13 17.41 30.30
C ASN A 264 13.12 18.18 31.63
N GLY A 265 12.87 19.51 31.58
CA GLY A 265 12.75 20.32 32.79
C GLY A 265 11.52 19.98 33.62
N ASN A 266 10.42 19.57 32.97
CA ASN A 266 9.15 19.29 33.63
C ASN A 266 8.67 17.84 33.54
N THR A 267 9.48 16.94 32.95
CA THR A 267 9.16 15.52 32.73
C THR A 267 7.85 15.28 31.97
N ARG A 268 7.67 16.02 30.86
CA ARG A 268 6.45 15.98 30.03
C ARG A 268 6.72 15.52 28.61
N LEU A 269 5.76 14.78 28.06
CA LEU A 269 5.67 14.56 26.62
C LEU A 269 5.00 15.76 25.97
N ARG A 270 5.68 16.35 24.98
CA ARG A 270 5.15 17.46 24.19
C ARG A 270 5.19 17.14 22.71
N VAL A 271 4.32 17.81 21.97
CA VAL A 271 4.27 17.76 20.51
C VAL A 271 4.38 19.18 19.96
N ALA A 272 5.10 19.33 18.86
CA ALA A 272 5.11 20.53 18.03
C ALA A 272 4.56 20.16 16.65
N ALA A 273 3.45 20.76 16.27
CA ALA A 273 2.86 20.61 14.94
C ALA A 273 3.20 21.85 14.11
N CYS A 274 4.03 21.69 13.09
CA CYS A 274 4.42 22.79 12.22
C CYS A 274 3.23 23.28 11.39
N THR A 275 3.20 24.58 11.11
CA THR A 275 2.11 25.18 10.32
C THR A 275 2.41 25.25 8.82
N ASN A 276 3.64 24.90 8.44
CA ASN A 276 4.13 24.86 7.07
C ASN A 276 5.17 23.74 6.89
N PRO A 277 5.47 23.33 5.64
CA PRO A 277 6.37 22.21 5.37
C PRO A 277 7.81 22.41 5.85
N THR A 278 8.25 23.66 6.05
CA THR A 278 9.63 24.01 6.45
C THR A 278 9.78 24.32 7.94
N CYS A 279 8.68 24.25 8.72
CA CYS A 279 8.62 24.69 10.12
C CYS A 279 9.23 26.09 10.35
N ASP A 280 8.99 27.05 9.43
CA ASP A 280 9.59 28.38 9.51
C ASP A 280 8.71 29.44 10.20
N THR A 281 9.35 30.51 10.64
CA THR A 281 8.75 31.56 11.47
C THR A 281 7.99 32.63 10.68
N THR A 282 7.81 32.47 9.36
CA THR A 282 7.16 33.51 8.53
C THR A 282 5.70 33.76 8.93
N ILE A 283 5.04 32.79 9.58
CA ILE A 283 3.64 32.89 10.02
C ILE A 283 3.41 32.36 11.45
N SER A 284 4.15 31.33 11.89
CA SER A 284 4.30 30.80 13.26
C SER A 284 4.86 29.39 13.10
N ALA A 285 6.10 29.12 13.51
CA ALA A 285 6.80 27.88 13.12
C ALA A 285 6.04 26.59 13.48
N ALA A 286 5.46 26.54 14.68
CA ALA A 286 4.64 25.42 15.12
C ALA A 286 3.65 25.82 16.22
N THR A 287 2.62 25.00 16.41
CA THR A 287 1.81 24.98 17.63
C THR A 287 2.35 23.90 18.56
N THR A 288 2.59 24.22 19.83
CA THR A 288 3.08 23.25 20.81
C THR A 288 2.02 22.85 21.82
N SER A 289 1.92 21.56 22.11
CA SER A 289 0.93 20.98 23.02
C SER A 289 1.62 20.08 24.05
N THR A 290 1.10 20.05 25.28
CA THR A 290 1.50 19.05 26.29
C THR A 290 0.54 17.88 26.22
N ILE A 291 1.06 16.68 25.93
CA ILE A 291 0.27 15.47 25.73
C ILE A 291 0.16 14.66 27.02
N ASP A 292 1.30 14.50 27.70
CA ASP A 292 1.34 13.89 29.02
C ASP A 292 2.15 14.75 29.98
N SER A 293 1.49 15.19 31.05
CA SER A 293 2.03 16.17 31.99
C SER A 293 2.73 15.54 33.19
N VAL A 294 2.74 14.21 33.27
CA VAL A 294 3.24 13.46 34.44
C VAL A 294 4.22 12.40 33.99
N GLY A 295 5.42 12.46 34.58
CA GLY A 295 6.24 11.27 34.76
C GLY A 295 6.85 10.67 33.51
N VAL A 296 6.82 11.40 32.39
CA VAL A 296 7.48 10.95 31.17
C VAL A 296 8.97 11.08 31.40
N GLY A 297 9.67 9.96 31.31
CA GLY A 297 11.11 9.94 31.48
C GLY A 297 11.68 8.90 30.55
N SER A 298 12.58 9.36 29.70
CA SER A 298 13.44 8.64 28.75
C SER A 298 13.94 9.73 27.82
N PHE A 299 15.19 9.65 27.37
CA PHE A 299 15.71 10.59 26.38
C PHE A 299 15.24 10.25 24.96
N ARG A 300 14.17 9.47 24.77
CA ARG A 300 13.67 9.04 23.47
C ARG A 300 12.14 8.95 23.46
N THR A 301 11.53 9.63 22.51
CA THR A 301 10.16 9.40 22.04
C THR A 301 10.23 8.84 20.63
N SER A 302 9.18 8.17 20.16
CA SER A 302 9.07 7.78 18.76
C SER A 302 7.68 8.14 18.25
N ILE A 303 7.60 8.80 17.10
CA ILE A 303 6.35 9.20 16.47
C ILE A 303 6.19 8.51 15.11
N ALA A 304 4.97 8.10 14.80
CA ALA A 304 4.56 7.66 13.47
C ALA A 304 3.18 8.23 13.15
N ILE A 305 2.83 8.35 11.87
CA ILE A 305 1.52 8.84 11.45
C ILE A 305 0.59 7.66 11.18
N GLY A 306 -0.51 7.62 11.94
CA GLY A 306 -1.60 6.68 11.81
C GLY A 306 -2.23 6.68 10.42
N ILE A 307 -2.96 5.62 10.09
CA ILE A 307 -3.62 5.51 8.78
C ILE A 307 -4.76 6.53 8.60
N ASP A 308 -5.26 7.07 9.70
CA ASP A 308 -6.23 8.16 9.80
C ASP A 308 -5.59 9.56 9.67
N GLY A 309 -4.26 9.63 9.58
CA GLY A 309 -3.50 10.88 9.51
C GLY A 309 -3.17 11.47 10.88
N ASN A 310 -3.57 10.82 11.98
CA ASN A 310 -3.29 11.28 13.32
C ASN A 310 -1.97 10.70 13.84
N PRO A 311 -1.14 11.48 14.57
CA PRO A 311 0.10 10.94 15.11
C PRO A 311 -0.12 9.91 16.23
N VAL A 312 0.75 8.91 16.26
CA VAL A 312 0.85 7.90 17.31
C VAL A 312 2.27 7.94 17.87
N ILE A 313 2.37 8.08 19.19
CA ILE A 313 3.64 8.32 19.88
C ILE A 313 3.85 7.24 20.94
N SER A 314 4.97 6.51 20.87
CA SER A 314 5.41 5.64 21.98
C SER A 314 6.40 6.36 22.89
N TYR A 315 6.28 6.13 24.19
CA TYR A 315 7.14 6.72 25.19
C TYR A 315 7.22 5.88 26.48
N TYR A 316 8.28 6.12 27.25
CA TYR A 316 8.49 5.52 28.56
C TYR A 316 7.97 6.48 29.65
N ASP A 317 7.08 5.96 30.50
CA ASP A 317 6.60 6.62 31.71
C ASP A 317 7.51 6.22 32.87
N ALA A 318 8.56 7.00 33.13
CA ALA A 318 9.53 6.73 34.19
C ALA A 318 8.95 6.81 35.60
N THR A 319 7.80 7.46 35.81
CA THR A 319 7.16 7.45 37.13
C THR A 319 6.51 6.12 37.43
N ASN A 320 5.87 5.52 36.43
CA ASN A 320 5.19 4.23 36.59
C ASN A 320 5.97 3.04 36.01
N THR A 321 7.16 3.31 35.45
CA THR A 321 8.05 2.37 34.77
C THR A 321 7.38 1.57 33.63
N ASN A 322 6.50 2.23 32.87
CA ASN A 322 5.64 1.56 31.88
C ASN A 322 5.93 2.02 30.44
N LEU A 323 5.63 1.15 29.48
CA LEU A 323 5.46 1.53 28.09
C LEU A 323 4.08 2.15 27.91
N LYS A 324 4.03 3.38 27.40
CA LYS A 324 2.78 4.06 27.04
C LYS A 324 2.77 4.48 25.58
N VAL A 325 1.56 4.61 25.06
CA VAL A 325 1.28 5.17 23.75
C VAL A 325 0.29 6.32 23.90
N ALA A 326 0.54 7.41 23.19
CA ALA A 326 -0.41 8.48 22.97
C ALA A 326 -0.88 8.45 21.51
N VAL A 327 -2.18 8.31 21.29
CA VAL A 327 -2.82 8.45 19.97
C VAL A 327 -3.52 9.79 19.93
N CYS A 328 -3.04 10.69 19.07
CA CYS A 328 -3.59 12.03 18.94
C CYS A 328 -5.01 11.99 18.37
N ASP A 329 -5.87 12.87 18.85
CA ASP A 329 -7.28 12.90 18.42
C ASP A 329 -7.44 13.62 17.06
N GLU A 330 -6.46 14.45 16.69
CA GLU A 330 -6.39 15.15 15.41
C GLU A 330 -4.94 15.33 14.90
N PRO A 331 -4.72 15.71 13.62
CA PRO A 331 -3.38 15.78 13.04
C PRO A 331 -2.43 16.75 13.75
N THR A 332 -2.93 17.86 14.30
CA THR A 332 -2.10 18.83 15.04
C THR A 332 -1.76 18.38 16.46
N CYS A 333 -2.35 17.27 16.94
CA CYS A 333 -2.13 16.69 18.26
C CYS A 333 -2.19 17.72 19.40
N SER A 334 -3.32 18.43 19.53
CA SER A 334 -3.61 19.26 20.69
C SER A 334 -4.07 18.42 21.89
N THR A 335 -4.77 17.33 21.63
CA THR A 335 -5.14 16.30 22.61
C THR A 335 -4.79 14.90 22.10
N ALA A 336 -4.69 13.95 23.04
CA ALA A 336 -4.44 12.56 22.73
C ALA A 336 -5.05 11.62 23.79
N THR A 337 -5.49 10.46 23.33
CA THR A 337 -5.80 9.31 24.17
C THR A 337 -4.52 8.61 24.58
N LYS A 338 -4.35 8.34 25.87
CA LYS A 338 -3.13 7.72 26.44
C LYS A 338 -3.44 6.35 26.99
N SER A 339 -2.64 5.37 26.56
CA SER A 339 -2.83 3.96 26.91
C SER A 339 -1.54 3.38 27.47
N THR A 340 -1.66 2.58 28.53
CA THR A 340 -0.55 1.77 29.05
C THR A 340 -0.52 0.45 28.31
N ILE A 341 0.57 0.18 27.59
CA ILE A 341 0.71 -0.97 26.70
C ILE A 341 1.40 -2.14 27.40
N ASP A 342 2.44 -1.83 28.16
CA ASP A 342 3.09 -2.82 29.02
C ASP A 342 3.42 -2.21 30.37
N ASN A 343 3.14 -2.98 31.41
CA ASN A 343 3.36 -2.66 32.82
C ASN A 343 3.93 -3.86 33.61
N GLY A 344 4.40 -4.89 32.88
CA GLY A 344 4.98 -6.10 33.47
C GLY A 344 6.42 -5.92 33.93
N GLY A 345 6.69 -4.93 34.79
CA GLY A 345 8.04 -4.56 35.24
C GLY A 345 8.41 -3.13 34.84
N ASP A 346 9.71 -2.85 34.81
CA ASP A 346 10.29 -1.67 34.19
C ASP A 346 10.49 -1.92 32.68
N VAL A 347 9.60 -1.35 31.89
CA VAL A 347 9.44 -1.62 30.46
C VAL A 347 9.19 -0.35 29.67
N GLY A 348 9.60 -0.34 28.40
CA GLY A 348 9.31 0.74 27.47
C GLY A 348 10.49 1.64 27.16
N PHE A 349 11.64 1.39 27.77
CA PHE A 349 12.87 2.14 27.50
C PHE A 349 13.28 2.01 26.03
N SER A 350 13.82 3.10 25.46
CA SER A 350 14.23 3.20 24.05
C SER A 350 13.19 2.70 23.03
N SER A 351 11.90 2.97 23.27
CA SER A 351 10.84 2.52 22.37
C SER A 351 10.98 3.13 20.97
N SER A 352 10.72 2.32 19.93
CA SER A 352 10.61 2.76 18.54
C SER A 352 9.27 2.30 17.99
N ILE A 353 8.55 3.17 17.27
CA ILE A 353 7.21 2.88 16.74
C ILE A 353 7.16 3.05 15.23
N VAL A 354 6.40 2.18 14.57
CA VAL A 354 6.00 2.27 13.16
C VAL A 354 4.55 1.84 13.00
N ILE A 355 3.89 2.23 11.90
CA ILE A 355 2.53 1.74 11.61
C ILE A 355 2.61 0.55 10.65
N GLY A 356 2.29 -0.64 11.13
CA GLY A 356 2.25 -1.86 10.32
C GLY A 356 1.34 -1.74 9.08
N ILE A 357 1.48 -2.68 8.14
CA ILE A 357 0.68 -2.70 6.91
C ILE A 357 -0.83 -2.77 7.16
N GLN A 358 -1.23 -3.27 8.32
CA GLN A 358 -2.63 -3.36 8.76
C GLN A 358 -3.17 -2.03 9.32
N GLY A 359 -2.37 -0.96 9.35
CA GLY A 359 -2.73 0.30 10.00
C GLY A 359 -2.59 0.29 11.52
N LEU A 360 -2.00 -0.77 12.09
CA LEU A 360 -1.81 -0.94 13.53
C LEU A 360 -0.42 -0.46 13.96
N PRO A 361 -0.30 0.30 15.06
CA PRO A 361 1.03 0.63 15.58
C PRO A 361 1.78 -0.62 16.07
N VAL A 362 3.06 -0.68 15.73
CA VAL A 362 4.01 -1.75 16.09
C VAL A 362 5.20 -1.10 16.77
N ILE A 363 5.52 -1.57 17.97
CA ILE A 363 6.46 -0.93 18.89
C ILE A 363 7.53 -1.95 19.28
N SER A 364 8.81 -1.66 19.03
CA SER A 364 9.91 -2.34 19.70
C SER A 364 10.28 -1.58 20.97
N TYR A 365 10.57 -2.30 22.05
CA TYR A 365 10.92 -1.69 23.33
C TYR A 365 11.76 -2.61 24.20
N TYR A 366 12.50 -2.01 25.13
CA TYR A 366 13.32 -2.72 26.09
C TYR A 366 12.57 -2.97 27.40
N ASP A 367 12.67 -4.20 27.90
CA ASP A 367 12.31 -4.59 29.26
C ASP A 367 13.58 -4.63 30.10
N THR A 368 13.83 -3.57 30.87
CA THR A 368 15.02 -3.43 31.71
C THR A 368 15.00 -4.41 32.89
N THR A 369 13.81 -4.90 33.27
CA THR A 369 13.66 -5.84 34.38
C THR A 369 14.18 -7.22 34.01
N ASN A 370 13.89 -7.65 32.78
CA ASN A 370 14.27 -8.97 32.28
C ASN A 370 15.50 -8.95 31.36
N GLY A 371 15.91 -7.77 30.88
CA GLY A 371 16.98 -7.64 29.89
C GLY A 371 16.53 -8.06 28.49
N ASP A 372 15.24 -7.96 28.19
CA ASP A 372 14.64 -8.50 26.97
C ASP A 372 14.24 -7.41 25.97
N LEU A 373 14.43 -7.72 24.68
CA LEU A 373 13.77 -6.99 23.59
C LEU A 373 12.35 -7.51 23.42
N LYS A 374 11.37 -6.61 23.48
CA LYS A 374 9.96 -6.93 23.27
C LYS A 374 9.39 -6.18 22.08
N VAL A 375 8.34 -6.76 21.49
CA VAL A 375 7.52 -6.12 20.47
C VAL A 375 6.06 -6.15 20.91
N ALA A 376 5.40 -5.00 20.82
CA ALA A 376 3.96 -4.85 21.01
C ALA A 376 3.33 -4.47 19.67
N VAL A 377 2.27 -5.18 19.29
CA VAL A 377 1.41 -4.82 18.17
C VAL A 377 0.05 -4.46 18.74
N CYS A 378 -0.37 -3.22 18.57
CA CYS A 378 -1.67 -2.77 19.03
C CYS A 378 -2.78 -3.58 18.38
N ASP A 379 -3.83 -3.90 19.13
CA ASP A 379 -4.94 -4.70 18.62
C ASP A 379 -5.87 -3.87 17.70
N GLU A 380 -5.80 -2.54 17.82
CA GLU A 380 -6.52 -1.56 17.02
C GLU A 380 -5.69 -0.27 16.79
N PRO A 381 -6.05 0.58 15.82
CA PRO A 381 -5.32 1.82 15.54
C PRO A 381 -5.25 2.80 16.72
N MET A 382 -6.28 2.82 17.58
CA MET A 382 -6.30 3.65 18.79
C MET A 382 -5.40 3.13 19.92
N CYS A 383 -4.82 1.94 19.75
CA CYS A 383 -3.89 1.31 20.69
C CYS A 383 -4.30 1.42 22.16
N SER A 384 -5.55 1.08 22.46
CA SER A 384 -6.05 0.92 23.83
C SER A 384 -5.53 -0.37 24.47
N THR A 385 -5.34 -1.43 23.66
CA THR A 385 -4.65 -2.66 24.03
C THR A 385 -3.65 -3.09 22.96
N ALA A 386 -2.74 -4.00 23.34
CA ALA A 386 -1.79 -4.59 22.41
C ALA A 386 -1.51 -6.05 22.74
N SER A 387 -1.38 -6.83 21.67
CA SER A 387 -0.75 -8.13 21.68
C SER A 387 0.77 -7.97 21.84
N LYS A 388 1.34 -8.67 22.83
CA LYS A 388 2.76 -8.58 23.19
C LYS A 388 3.48 -9.87 22.83
N SER A 389 4.60 -9.73 22.14
CA SER A 389 5.53 -10.81 21.83
C SER A 389 6.90 -10.48 22.44
N THR A 390 7.38 -11.35 23.31
CA THR A 390 8.77 -11.29 23.76
C THR A 390 9.67 -11.88 22.68
N ILE A 391 10.60 -11.09 22.15
CA ILE A 391 11.65 -11.61 21.29
C ILE A 391 12.71 -12.19 22.21
N VAL A 392 12.54 -13.47 22.55
CA VAL A 392 13.52 -14.18 23.38
C VAL A 392 14.73 -14.50 22.53
N VAL A 393 15.71 -13.61 22.55
CA VAL A 393 17.08 -13.89 22.10
C VAL A 393 17.74 -14.60 23.28
N SER A 394 17.89 -15.92 23.18
CA SER A 394 18.36 -16.79 24.27
C SER A 394 19.63 -16.25 24.97
N SER A 395 19.49 -15.97 26.28
CA SER A 395 20.49 -15.57 27.30
C SER A 395 21.26 -14.26 27.06
N GLY A 396 20.88 -13.21 27.78
CA GLY A 396 21.62 -11.94 27.89
C GLY A 396 20.69 -10.73 27.98
N ASP A 397 21.27 -9.59 28.34
CA ASP A 397 20.71 -8.25 28.16
C ASP A 397 20.75 -7.84 26.67
N VAL A 398 19.58 -7.71 26.05
CA VAL A 398 19.39 -7.41 24.63
C VAL A 398 18.31 -6.33 24.42
N GLY A 399 18.53 -5.48 23.42
CA GLY A 399 17.61 -4.42 23.05
C GLY A 399 17.61 -3.12 23.85
N PRO A 400 18.60 -2.77 24.71
CA PRO A 400 18.59 -1.45 25.37
C PRO A 400 18.62 -0.29 24.37
N ASP A 401 19.13 -0.54 23.15
CA ASP A 401 18.87 0.25 21.97
C ASP A 401 18.24 -0.61 20.87
N SER A 402 17.13 -0.14 20.29
CA SER A 402 16.48 -0.78 19.15
C SER A 402 15.88 0.25 18.20
N SER A 403 15.71 -0.16 16.94
CA SER A 403 14.96 0.57 15.93
C SER A 403 14.17 -0.43 15.10
N ILE A 404 12.94 -0.06 14.73
CA ILE A 404 12.02 -0.91 14.00
C ILE A 404 11.63 -0.27 12.67
N ALA A 405 11.53 -1.10 11.63
CA ALA A 405 10.96 -0.75 10.34
C ALA A 405 10.02 -1.86 9.86
N ILE A 406 9.16 -1.56 8.89
CA ILE A 406 8.30 -2.55 8.25
C ILE A 406 8.93 -2.96 6.93
N GLY A 407 9.26 -4.25 6.80
CA GLY A 407 9.77 -4.84 5.57
C GLY A 407 8.77 -4.75 4.42
N ILE A 408 9.24 -4.96 3.19
CA ILE A 408 8.41 -4.89 1.97
C ILE A 408 7.32 -5.97 1.93
N ASP A 409 7.49 -7.03 2.72
CA ASP A 409 6.52 -8.10 2.96
C ASP A 409 5.48 -7.75 4.03
N GLY A 410 5.59 -6.57 4.63
CA GLY A 410 4.74 -6.10 5.73
C GLY A 410 5.13 -6.62 7.11
N ASN A 411 6.24 -7.34 7.23
CA ASN A 411 6.68 -7.89 8.50
C ASN A 411 7.62 -6.91 9.22
N PRO A 412 7.48 -6.73 10.54
CA PRO A 412 8.40 -5.89 11.28
C PRO A 412 9.83 -6.46 11.30
N ILE A 413 10.81 -5.58 11.12
CA ILE A 413 12.24 -5.86 11.18
C ILE A 413 12.85 -4.93 12.23
N ILE A 414 13.53 -5.51 13.21
CA ILE A 414 14.10 -4.79 14.34
C ILE A 414 15.62 -4.92 14.30
N GLY A 415 16.34 -3.82 14.17
CA GLY A 415 17.77 -3.75 14.45
C GLY A 415 17.99 -3.43 15.92
N TYR A 416 18.85 -4.17 16.61
CA TYR A 416 19.03 -4.02 18.06
C TYR A 416 20.45 -4.33 18.51
N LEU A 417 20.82 -3.71 19.63
CA LEU A 417 22.05 -3.99 20.36
C LEU A 417 21.87 -5.23 21.22
N ASP A 418 22.72 -6.24 21.04
CA ASP A 418 22.93 -7.29 22.02
C ASP A 418 24.04 -6.83 22.97
N PHE A 419 23.64 -6.21 24.09
CA PHE A 419 24.58 -5.56 25.01
C PHE A 419 25.50 -6.58 25.70
N THR A 420 24.98 -7.78 25.96
CA THR A 420 25.76 -8.85 26.61
C THR A 420 26.92 -9.31 25.75
N ASN A 421 26.68 -9.50 24.45
CA ASN A 421 27.72 -9.94 23.53
C ASN A 421 28.49 -8.78 22.88
N GLY A 422 27.94 -7.56 22.94
CA GLY A 422 28.48 -6.39 22.26
C GLY A 422 28.21 -6.38 20.76
N ASP A 423 27.19 -7.11 20.30
CA ASP A 423 26.91 -7.35 18.88
C ASP A 423 25.77 -6.46 18.36
N LEU A 424 25.81 -6.14 17.06
CA LEU A 424 24.64 -5.69 16.32
C LEU A 424 23.87 -6.90 15.78
N LYS A 425 22.57 -6.98 16.08
CA LYS A 425 21.70 -8.05 15.60
C LYS A 425 20.42 -7.52 14.98
N VAL A 426 19.77 -8.39 14.23
CA VAL A 426 18.47 -8.13 13.59
C VAL A 426 17.49 -9.25 13.91
N ALA A 427 16.27 -8.88 14.27
CA ALA A 427 15.13 -9.77 14.40
C ALA A 427 14.12 -9.48 13.29
N VAL A 428 13.74 -10.50 12.53
CA VAL A 428 12.68 -10.42 11.52
C VAL A 428 11.47 -11.16 12.05
N CYS A 429 10.37 -10.43 12.25
CA CYS A 429 9.11 -11.02 12.65
C CYS A 429 8.60 -11.97 11.55
N PRO A 430 7.96 -13.08 11.93
CA PRO A 430 7.49 -14.11 10.99
C PRO A 430 6.25 -13.67 10.18
N ASN A 431 5.52 -12.68 10.68
CA ASN A 431 4.30 -12.14 10.11
C ASN A 431 4.09 -10.69 10.60
N SER A 432 3.08 -10.02 10.05
CA SER A 432 2.75 -8.61 10.33
C SER A 432 2.31 -8.33 11.77
N TYR A 433 1.94 -9.36 12.53
CA TYR A 433 1.55 -9.27 13.94
C TYR A 433 2.68 -9.63 14.90
N CYS A 434 3.85 -9.99 14.36
CA CYS A 434 4.99 -10.48 15.13
C CYS A 434 4.64 -11.57 16.16
N ILE A 435 3.65 -12.42 15.87
CA ILE A 435 3.27 -13.51 16.79
C ILE A 435 4.25 -14.67 16.70
N LEU A 436 4.59 -15.26 17.85
CA LEU A 436 5.76 -16.12 18.07
C LEU A 436 5.68 -17.55 17.49
N MET A 437 4.71 -17.86 16.62
CA MET A 437 4.65 -19.17 15.96
C MET A 437 4.58 -19.00 14.43
N PRO A 438 5.70 -19.18 13.70
CA PRO A 438 7.06 -19.50 14.19
C PRO A 438 7.74 -18.32 14.94
N LEU A 439 8.85 -18.55 15.65
CA LEU A 439 9.61 -17.48 16.30
C LEU A 439 10.24 -16.51 15.27
N PRO A 440 10.54 -15.26 15.65
CA PRO A 440 11.31 -14.33 14.82
C PRO A 440 12.64 -14.94 14.37
N THR A 441 13.02 -14.68 13.13
CA THR A 441 14.33 -15.08 12.62
C THR A 441 15.38 -14.10 13.12
N LEU A 442 16.40 -14.60 13.81
CA LEU A 442 17.49 -13.79 14.36
C LEU A 442 18.72 -13.90 13.47
N SER A 443 19.38 -12.78 13.22
CA SER A 443 20.62 -12.71 12.44
C SER A 443 21.61 -11.80 13.11
N THR A 444 22.87 -12.22 13.13
CA THR A 444 23.97 -11.39 13.62
C THR A 444 24.55 -10.59 12.46
N VAL A 445 24.73 -9.28 12.66
CA VAL A 445 25.18 -8.34 11.62
C VAL A 445 26.65 -7.98 11.79
N ASP A 446 27.05 -7.67 13.02
CA ASP A 446 28.44 -7.36 13.37
C ASP A 446 28.72 -7.81 14.80
N THR A 447 29.92 -8.37 15.01
CA THR A 447 30.40 -8.95 16.27
C THR A 447 31.80 -8.48 16.67
N THR A 448 32.44 -7.63 15.87
CA THR A 448 33.85 -7.30 16.07
C THR A 448 34.01 -6.12 17.03
N GLY A 449 34.09 -6.41 18.33
CA GLY A 449 34.17 -5.41 19.39
C GLY A 449 32.79 -5.08 19.98
N SER A 450 32.69 -3.99 20.73
CA SER A 450 31.40 -3.41 21.14
C SER A 450 30.84 -2.55 20.02
N VAL A 451 29.85 -3.11 19.31
CA VAL A 451 29.19 -2.53 18.13
C VAL A 451 27.67 -2.56 18.30
N GLY A 452 26.96 -1.83 17.44
CA GLY A 452 25.49 -1.88 17.38
C GLY A 452 24.76 -0.88 18.26
N TRP A 453 25.49 0.05 18.89
CA TRP A 453 24.90 1.11 19.72
C TRP A 453 24.09 2.08 18.87
N PHE A 454 22.95 2.52 19.41
CA PHE A 454 22.02 3.45 18.75
C PHE A 454 21.67 3.06 17.30
N PRO A 455 21.25 1.79 17.05
CA PRO A 455 20.97 1.36 15.70
C PRO A 455 19.78 2.14 15.14
N SER A 456 19.85 2.49 13.87
CA SER A 456 18.73 3.05 13.11
C SER A 456 18.55 2.22 11.86
N ILE A 457 17.35 1.67 11.66
CA ILE A 457 17.02 0.81 10.53
C ILE A 457 16.06 1.50 9.58
N ALA A 458 16.33 1.38 8.28
CA ALA A 458 15.43 1.78 7.20
C ALA A 458 15.37 0.69 6.15
N ILE A 459 14.25 0.63 5.41
CA ILE A 459 14.11 -0.31 4.28
C ILE A 459 14.41 0.46 3.00
N GLY A 460 15.43 0.02 2.27
CA GLY A 460 15.77 0.58 0.97
C GLY A 460 14.67 0.31 -0.07
N ALA A 461 14.66 1.07 -1.16
CA ALA A 461 13.67 0.91 -2.24
C ALA A 461 13.70 -0.49 -2.90
N ASN A 462 14.82 -1.20 -2.79
CA ASN A 462 14.99 -2.59 -3.21
C ASN A 462 14.47 -3.62 -2.17
N GLY A 463 13.86 -3.16 -1.07
CA GLY A 463 13.40 -4.01 0.03
C GLY A 463 14.49 -4.46 1.00
N VAL A 464 15.75 -4.06 0.79
CA VAL A 464 16.88 -4.48 1.66
C VAL A 464 16.95 -3.58 2.88
N PRO A 465 17.00 -4.14 4.11
CA PRO A 465 17.22 -3.34 5.31
C PRO A 465 18.65 -2.77 5.36
N ILE A 466 18.75 -1.48 5.67
CA ILE A 466 19.99 -0.75 5.89
C ILE A 466 19.98 -0.28 7.35
N ILE A 467 21.07 -0.52 8.07
CA ILE A 467 21.22 -0.22 9.48
C ILE A 467 22.47 0.63 9.68
N SER A 468 22.32 1.82 10.23
CA SER A 468 23.44 2.62 10.74
C SER A 468 23.61 2.40 12.25
N TYR A 469 24.83 2.37 12.75
CA TYR A 469 25.12 2.10 14.17
C TYR A 469 26.49 2.64 14.59
N TYR A 470 26.67 2.83 15.89
CA TYR A 470 27.93 3.26 16.48
C TYR A 470 28.77 2.05 16.92
N ASP A 471 30.02 2.02 16.45
CA ASP A 471 31.07 1.12 16.90
C ASP A 471 31.86 1.82 18.01
N VAL A 472 31.53 1.49 19.26
CA VAL A 472 32.14 2.10 20.45
C VAL A 472 33.62 1.76 20.54
N THR A 473 34.03 0.61 20.00
CA THR A 473 35.42 0.14 20.11
C THR A 473 36.35 1.01 19.29
N ASN A 474 35.92 1.38 18.09
CA ASN A 474 36.71 2.18 17.16
C ASN A 474 36.33 3.67 17.19
N GLY A 475 35.18 4.01 17.76
CA GLY A 475 34.63 5.38 17.74
C GLY A 475 34.01 5.75 16.39
N ASP A 476 33.55 4.76 15.63
CA ASP A 476 33.14 4.92 14.23
C ASP A 476 31.61 4.84 14.06
N LEU A 477 31.07 5.62 13.12
CA LEU A 477 29.75 5.37 12.54
C LEU A 477 29.89 4.34 11.42
N LYS A 478 29.15 3.23 11.52
CA LYS A 478 29.14 2.17 10.51
C LYS A 478 27.75 2.02 9.92
N VAL A 479 27.72 1.51 8.69
CA VAL A 479 26.49 1.12 8.00
C VAL A 479 26.61 -0.34 7.57
N ALA A 480 25.56 -1.12 7.83
CA ALA A 480 25.42 -2.48 7.37
C ALA A 480 24.15 -2.60 6.54
N SER A 481 24.24 -3.40 5.49
CA SER A 481 23.12 -3.76 4.64
C SER A 481 22.90 -5.26 4.78
N ALA A 482 21.72 -5.67 5.20
CA ALA A 482 21.42 -7.07 5.50
C ALA A 482 20.90 -7.80 4.24
N TRP A 483 21.70 -7.82 3.16
CA TRP A 483 21.32 -8.40 1.85
C TRP A 483 20.93 -9.88 1.94
N TRP A 484 21.46 -10.62 2.94
CA TRP A 484 21.11 -12.01 3.18
C TRP A 484 19.66 -12.21 3.67
N LEU A 485 18.97 -11.14 4.09
CA LEU A 485 17.52 -11.18 4.35
C LEU A 485 16.70 -11.19 3.05
N ALA A 486 17.28 -10.74 1.92
CA ALA A 486 16.65 -10.78 0.60
C ALA A 486 16.98 -12.07 -0.18
N GLY A 487 18.13 -12.72 0.11
CA GLY A 487 18.64 -13.88 -0.64
C GLY A 487 18.07 -15.26 -0.26
N GLY A 488 17.06 -15.31 0.61
CA GLY A 488 16.40 -16.54 1.07
C GLY A 488 14.92 -16.64 0.72
N ARG A 489 14.42 -15.79 -0.19
CA ARG A 489 13.00 -15.78 -0.60
C ARG A 489 12.85 -15.93 -2.11
#